data_AF-A0A3D2QEP7-F1
#
_entry.id   AF-A0A3D2QEP7-F1
#
_cell.length_a   1.000
_cell.length_b   1.000
_cell.length_c   1.000
_cell.angle_alpha   90.00
_cell.angle_beta   90.00
_cell.angle_gamma   90.00
#
_symmetry.space_group_name_H-M   'P 1'
#
loop_
_entity.id
_entity.type
_entity.pdbx_description
1 polymer ?
#
loop_
_entity_poly.entity_id
_entity_poly.type
_entity_poly.pdbx_seq_one_letter_code
_entity_poly.pdbx_strand_id
1 'polypeptide(L)'
;MDTDMLHYIGHRLYNTEHWKEMKRYLVFRARCRMHSALMDEVLGFFAATPERAAMLKGTPAFAEQVTRAFFYKGSGWQDRWDLIRGHVEFMERR
;
A
#
# COMPACT_ATOMS: atom_id res chain seq x y z
N MET A 1 -5.98 -7.83 -9.12
CA MET A 1 -6.30 -7.02 -7.92
C MET A 1 -7.18 -7.73 -6.93
N ASP A 2 -6.56 -8.26 -5.86
CA ASP A 2 -7.28 -8.77 -4.69
C ASP A 2 -8.01 -7.59 -4.00
N THR A 3 -9.33 -7.57 -4.16
CA THR A 3 -10.18 -6.45 -3.73
C THR A 3 -10.47 -6.53 -2.23
N ASP A 4 -10.40 -7.72 -1.63
CA ASP A 4 -10.70 -7.95 -0.21
C ASP A 4 -9.55 -7.43 0.66
N MET A 5 -8.31 -7.67 0.25
CA MET A 5 -7.13 -7.14 0.96
C MET A 5 -7.08 -5.60 0.89
N LEU A 6 -7.42 -5.00 -0.25
CA LEU A 6 -7.49 -3.53 -0.36
C LEU A 6 -8.61 -2.93 0.50
N HIS A 7 -9.74 -3.63 0.60
CA HIS A 7 -10.83 -3.21 1.47
C HIS A 7 -10.40 -3.24 2.94
N TYR A 8 -9.72 -4.31 3.36
CA TYR A 8 -9.14 -4.44 4.70
C TYR A 8 -8.14 -3.33 5.00
N ILE A 9 -7.18 -3.09 4.10
CA ILE A 9 -6.17 -2.02 4.22
C ILE A 9 -6.86 -0.66 4.36
N GLY A 10 -7.85 -0.37 3.52
CA GLY A 10 -8.58 0.90 3.55
C GLY A 10 -9.34 1.15 4.85
N HIS A 11 -10.06 0.15 5.36
CA HIS A 11 -10.77 0.24 6.63
C HIS A 11 -9.84 0.35 7.85
N ARG A 12 -8.65 -0.25 7.77
CA ARG A 12 -7.62 -0.11 8.82
C ARG A 12 -6.93 1.24 8.82
N LEU A 13 -6.80 1.89 7.66
CA LEU A 13 -6.13 3.17 7.50
C LEU A 13 -7.03 4.39 7.73
N TYR A 14 -8.34 4.26 7.48
CA TYR A 14 -9.26 5.39 7.50
C TYR A 14 -10.50 5.08 8.34
N ASN A 15 -10.86 5.99 9.26
CA ASN A 15 -12.14 5.98 9.93
C ASN A 15 -13.23 6.53 8.99
N THR A 16 -13.97 5.62 8.35
CA THR A 16 -15.03 5.96 7.40
C THR A 16 -16.22 6.72 8.00
N GLU A 17 -16.37 6.76 9.32
CA GLU A 17 -17.42 7.56 9.99
C GLU A 17 -17.13 9.07 9.91
N HIS A 18 -15.85 9.44 9.76
CA HIS A 18 -15.44 10.82 9.64
C HIS A 18 -15.33 11.25 8.17
N TRP A 19 -16.13 12.24 7.77
CA TRP A 19 -16.25 12.68 6.36
C TRP A 19 -14.92 12.96 5.65
N LYS A 20 -13.99 13.65 6.33
CA LYS A 20 -12.67 13.95 5.74
C LYS A 20 -11.86 12.68 5.46
N GLU A 21 -11.99 11.67 6.31
CA GLU A 21 -11.27 10.40 6.16
C GLU A 21 -11.93 9.51 5.12
N MET A 22 -13.27 9.50 5.04
CA MET A 22 -14.00 8.87 3.93
C MET A 22 -13.53 9.40 2.57
N LYS A 23 -13.38 10.72 2.43
CA LYS A 23 -12.82 11.30 1.20
C LYS A 23 -11.41 10.79 0.89
N ARG A 24 -10.54 10.66 1.90
CA ARG A 24 -9.18 10.11 1.72
C ARG A 24 -9.21 8.66 1.27
N TYR A 25 -10.09 7.86 1.86
CA TYR A 25 -10.30 6.46 1.48
C TYR A 25 -10.76 6.33 0.01
N LEU A 26 -11.74 7.13 -0.42
CA LEU A 26 -12.20 7.12 -1.82
C LEU A 26 -11.08 7.52 -2.79
N VAL A 27 -10.29 8.54 -2.46
CA VAL A 27 -9.13 8.96 -3.26
C VAL A 27 -8.07 7.86 -3.32
N PHE A 28 -7.79 7.19 -2.21
CA PHE A 28 -6.87 6.05 -2.16
C PHE A 28 -7.34 4.92 -3.08
N ARG A 29 -8.62 4.56 -3.00
CA ARG A 29 -9.21 3.53 -3.88
C ARG A 29 -9.16 3.90 -5.36
N ALA A 30 -9.48 5.14 -5.69
CA ALA A 30 -9.42 5.63 -7.07
C ALA A 30 -7.99 5.53 -7.62
N ARG A 31 -7.00 5.96 -6.82
CA ARG A 31 -5.57 5.85 -7.14
C ARG A 31 -5.14 4.40 -7.36
N CYS A 32 -5.52 3.48 -6.46
CA CYS A 32 -5.22 2.06 -6.62
C CYS A 32 -5.79 1.49 -7.92
N ARG A 33 -6.99 1.92 -8.32
CA ARG A 33 -7.60 1.50 -9.58
C ARG A 33 -6.86 2.05 -10.81
N MET A 34 -6.38 3.30 -10.76
CA MET A 34 -5.64 3.92 -11.87
C MET A 34 -4.26 3.28 -12.10
N HIS A 35 -3.64 2.76 -11.03
CA HIS A 35 -2.34 2.10 -11.08
C HIS A 35 -2.45 0.62 -10.65
N SER A 36 -3.50 -0.07 -11.14
CA SER A 36 -3.82 -1.43 -10.72
C SER A 36 -2.68 -2.42 -10.98
N ALA A 37 -1.95 -2.28 -12.09
CA ALA A 37 -0.81 -3.15 -12.40
C ALA A 37 0.29 -3.09 -11.34
N LEU A 38 0.64 -1.88 -10.88
CA LEU A 38 1.64 -1.69 -9.82
C LEU A 38 1.10 -2.15 -8.47
N MET A 39 -0.18 -1.91 -8.17
CA MET A 39 -0.78 -2.41 -6.94
C MET A 39 -0.85 -3.93 -6.90
N ASP A 40 -1.04 -4.59 -8.05
CA ASP A 40 -1.00 -6.05 -8.15
C ASP A 40 0.42 -6.58 -7.89
N GLU A 41 1.46 -5.88 -8.34
CA GLU A 41 2.86 -6.19 -7.99
C GLU A 41 3.12 -6.04 -6.48
N VAL A 42 2.67 -4.93 -5.87
CA VAL A 42 2.80 -4.67 -4.43
C VAL A 42 2.13 -5.77 -3.62
N LEU A 43 0.86 -6.07 -3.93
CA LEU A 43 0.11 -7.12 -3.22
C LEU A 43 0.71 -8.51 -3.47
N GLY A 44 1.16 -8.79 -4.69
CA GLY A 44 1.86 -10.03 -5.03
C GLY A 44 3.15 -10.23 -4.25
N PHE A 45 3.95 -9.17 -4.09
CA PHE A 45 5.16 -9.21 -3.27
C PHE A 45 4.85 -9.54 -1.80
N PHE A 46 3.82 -8.90 -1.22
CA PHE A 46 3.45 -9.15 0.16
C PHE A 46 2.73 -10.50 0.37
N ALA A 47 2.06 -11.02 -0.65
CA ALA A 47 1.45 -12.35 -0.61
C ALA A 47 2.45 -13.50 -0.85
N ALA A 48 3.67 -13.20 -1.31
CA ALA A 48 4.66 -14.21 -1.68
C ALA A 48 5.12 -15.07 -0.50
N THR A 49 5.11 -14.55 0.73
CA THR A 49 5.51 -15.28 1.94
C THR A 49 4.58 -14.96 3.12
N PRO A 50 4.36 -15.90 4.05
CA PRO A 50 3.56 -15.65 5.26
C PRO A 50 4.08 -14.47 6.09
N GLU A 51 5.40 -14.29 6.14
CA GLU A 51 6.08 -13.23 6.88
C GLU A 51 5.74 -11.86 6.29
N ARG A 52 5.85 -11.71 4.96
CA ARG A 52 5.48 -10.47 4.28
C ARG A 52 3.98 -10.19 4.39
N ALA A 53 3.15 -11.22 4.32
CA ALA A 53 1.71 -11.06 4.49
C ALA A 53 1.38 -10.56 5.90
N ALA A 54 2.07 -11.07 6.92
CA ALA A 54 1.97 -10.59 8.29
C ALA A 54 2.47 -9.15 8.43
N MET A 55 3.57 -8.78 7.77
CA MET A 55 4.06 -7.39 7.74
C MET A 55 3.04 -6.43 7.15
N LEU A 56 2.43 -6.75 6.00
CA LEU A 56 1.40 -5.90 5.38
C LEU A 56 0.16 -5.80 6.27
N LYS A 57 -0.25 -6.90 6.91
CA LYS A 57 -1.39 -6.91 7.84
C LYS A 57 -1.13 -6.07 9.09
N GLY A 58 0.10 -6.09 9.60
CA GLY A 58 0.55 -5.28 10.73
C GLY A 58 0.78 -3.81 10.37
N THR A 59 1.21 -3.53 9.13
CA THR A 59 1.53 -2.19 8.63
C THR A 59 0.89 -1.96 7.25
N PRO A 60 -0.44 -1.73 7.19
CA PRO A 60 -1.15 -1.47 5.94
C PRO A 60 -0.69 -0.16 5.25
N ALA A 61 0.03 0.70 5.97
CA ALA A 61 0.59 1.95 5.46
C ALA A 61 1.56 1.75 4.29
N PHE A 62 2.17 0.57 4.11
CA PHE A 62 3.01 0.29 2.95
C PHE A 62 2.26 0.52 1.63
N ALA A 63 1.01 0.06 1.53
CA ALA A 63 0.20 0.30 0.33
C ALA A 63 -0.11 1.80 0.14
N GLU A 64 -0.39 2.53 1.22
CA GLU A 64 -0.65 3.98 1.14
C GLU A 64 0.59 4.76 0.70
N GLN A 65 1.76 4.39 1.21
CA GLN A 65 3.05 5.02 0.89
C GLN A 65 3.43 4.89 -0.59
N VAL A 66 3.01 3.84 -1.28
CA VAL A 66 3.14 3.74 -2.75
C VAL A 66 2.26 4.80 -3.43
N THR A 67 1.00 4.89 -3.03
CA THR A 67 0.00 5.76 -3.70
C THR A 67 0.14 7.25 -3.39
N ARG A 68 0.79 7.63 -2.28
CA ARG A 68 1.00 9.02 -1.84
C ARG A 68 2.48 9.40 -1.91
N ALA A 69 2.75 10.63 -2.34
CA ALA A 69 4.10 11.19 -2.39
C ALA A 69 4.64 11.54 -0.98
N PHE A 70 4.92 10.52 -0.17
CA PHE A 70 5.43 10.69 1.19
C PHE A 70 6.96 10.85 1.25
N PHE A 71 7.72 10.13 0.42
CA PHE A 71 9.17 10.00 0.59
C PHE A 71 9.94 11.24 0.13
N TYR A 72 9.81 11.64 -1.13
CA TYR A 72 10.51 12.80 -1.67
C TYR A 72 9.74 13.46 -2.82
N LYS A 73 10.03 14.75 -3.04
CA LYS A 73 9.39 15.57 -4.08
C LYS A 73 9.74 15.02 -5.46
N GLY A 74 8.72 14.81 -6.29
CA GLY A 74 8.90 14.31 -7.66
C GLY A 74 9.01 12.79 -7.77
N SER A 75 8.92 12.04 -6.66
CA SER A 75 8.89 10.57 -6.71
C SER A 75 7.72 10.07 -7.55
N GLY A 76 8.02 9.20 -8.52
CA GLY A 76 7.04 8.39 -9.22
C GLY A 76 6.45 7.32 -8.30
N TRP A 77 5.42 6.62 -8.75
CA TRP A 77 4.88 5.51 -7.97
C TRP A 77 5.84 4.32 -7.90
N GLN A 78 6.53 4.05 -9.01
CA GLN A 78 7.54 3.00 -9.08
C GLN A 78 8.68 3.27 -8.09
N ASP A 79 9.22 4.49 -8.05
CA ASP A 79 10.30 4.82 -7.12
C ASP A 79 9.91 4.57 -5.65
N ARG A 80 8.68 4.93 -5.29
CA ARG A 80 8.17 4.72 -3.92
C ARG A 80 7.98 3.23 -3.64
N TRP A 81 7.54 2.46 -4.63
CA TRP A 81 7.45 1.02 -4.51
C TRP A 81 8.83 0.40 -4.34
N ASP A 82 9.83 0.78 -5.14
CA ASP A 82 11.19 0.26 -5.05
C ASP A 82 11.82 0.53 -3.68
N LEU A 83 11.57 1.72 -3.10
CA LEU A 83 11.98 2.03 -1.72
C LEU A 83 11.35 1.10 -0.68
N ILE A 84 10.05 0.83 -0.78
CA ILE A 84 9.33 -0.03 0.17
C ILE A 84 9.78 -1.48 0.00
N ARG A 85 9.86 -1.96 -1.23
CA ARG A 85 10.35 -3.31 -1.57
C ARG A 85 11.75 -3.51 -1.01
N GLY A 86 12.67 -2.59 -1.30
CA GLY A 86 14.04 -2.64 -0.79
C GLY A 86 14.12 -2.57 0.73
N HIS A 87 13.25 -1.80 1.38
CA HIS A 87 13.16 -1.78 2.85
C HIS A 87 12.76 -3.14 3.42
N VAL A 88 11.72 -3.77 2.88
CA VAL A 88 11.27 -5.10 3.34
C VAL A 88 12.33 -6.16 3.08
N GLU A 89 12.91 -6.20 1.88
CA GLU A 89 13.99 -7.13 1.55
C GLU A 89 15.22 -6.93 2.44
N PHE A 90 15.53 -5.69 2.82
CA PHE A 90 16.62 -5.40 3.76
C PHE A 90 16.31 -5.94 5.16
N MET A 91 15.06 -5.82 5.63
CA MET A 91 14.66 -6.40 6.92
C MET A 91 14.74 -7.93 6.93
N GLU A 92 14.46 -8.59 5.79
CA GLU A 92 14.51 -10.05 5.66
C GLU A 92 15.94 -10.62 5.65
N ARG A 93 16.93 -9.84 5.25
CA ARG A 93 18.35 -10.28 5.18
C ARG A 93 19.06 -10.26 6.55
N ARG A 94 18.34 -9.90 7.60
CA ARG A 94 18.90 -9.61 8.92
C ARG A 94 18.53 -10.70 9.93
#